data_AF-A0A161WMS1-F1
#
_entry.id   AF-A0A161WMS1-F1
#
_cell.length_a   1.000
_cell.length_b   1.000
_cell.length_c   1.000
_cell.angle_alpha   90.00
_cell.angle_beta   90.00
_cell.angle_gamma   90.00
#
_symmetry.space_group_name_H-M   'P 1'
#
loop_
_entity.id
_entity.type
_entity.pdbx_description
1 polymer ?
#
loop_
_entity_poly.entity_id
_entity_poly.type
_entity_poly.pdbx_seq_one_letter_code
_entity_poly.pdbx_strand_id
1 'polypeptide(L)'
;MGGDGYGDLVVMECCADGADEPGGANPMPVVRQIAAVVVPSNPSAANLVRAASMICNLRCWCHFSSTVLAVGPFVAALRELMAANVRKMRSPAVDPDLLDFAIALADRAGRLAADRFFTTDLAVATKPDGSAVTDADRAVENLIRTELRQRFADDEIYGEEDGTTPGTSGRSWVIDPIDGTTYFAHRIPLFSTRLACYDEHGPAIGVINEPIAQRMVFAGRGLGCRIRTGGRETAPILRHTNDLADARVEIVNPSRWPGDLLMTLHRNVKITGYLGGVAGGLLTGLIDAIVIGGTEQGYEDLAPLPVIVEEAGCVVTDLDGGPLLSGPGSAVISTRPLHGRLLEIIRPTRPARRGV
;
A
#
# COMPACT_ATOMS: atom_id res chain seq x y z
N MET A 1 22.89 -28.91 -13.22
CA MET A 1 22.72 -27.79 -14.16
C MET A 1 21.94 -26.71 -13.44
N GLY A 2 22.65 -25.84 -12.70
CA GLY A 2 22.09 -24.65 -12.08
C GLY A 2 22.54 -23.46 -12.92
N GLY A 3 21.58 -22.71 -13.47
CA GLY A 3 21.85 -21.47 -14.18
C GLY A 3 21.89 -20.32 -13.19
N ASP A 4 23.01 -19.59 -13.21
CA ASP A 4 23.27 -18.43 -12.39
C ASP A 4 22.25 -17.31 -12.63
N GLY A 5 21.78 -16.72 -11.52
CA GLY A 5 20.94 -15.53 -11.53
C GLY A 5 21.77 -14.30 -11.91
N TYR A 6 21.31 -13.56 -12.90
CA TYR A 6 21.80 -12.21 -13.17
C TYR A 6 21.50 -11.33 -11.96
N GLY A 7 22.54 -10.84 -11.28
CA GLY A 7 22.43 -9.85 -10.21
C GLY A 7 22.19 -8.45 -10.79
N ASP A 8 21.46 -7.61 -10.06
CA ASP A 8 21.23 -6.22 -10.45
C ASP A 8 22.56 -5.45 -10.42
N LEU A 9 22.91 -4.86 -11.56
CA LEU A 9 24.08 -4.00 -11.70
C LEU A 9 23.68 -2.57 -11.32
N VAL A 10 24.11 -2.10 -10.15
CA VAL A 10 23.96 -0.69 -9.80
C VAL A 10 25.16 0.05 -10.37
N VAL A 11 24.93 0.84 -11.44
CA VAL A 11 25.93 1.70 -12.07
C VAL A 11 25.80 3.10 -11.48
N MET A 12 26.86 3.60 -10.83
CA MET A 12 26.92 4.99 -10.36
C MET A 12 27.69 5.85 -11.37
N GLU A 13 27.07 6.91 -11.89
CA GLU A 13 27.75 8.02 -12.57
C GLU A 13 27.81 9.23 -11.62
N CYS A 14 29.01 9.71 -11.32
CA CYS A 14 29.22 11.02 -10.70
C CYS A 14 29.65 12.02 -11.78
N CYS A 15 28.82 13.03 -12.05
CA CYS A 15 29.23 14.22 -12.79
C CYS A 15 29.78 15.26 -11.80
N ALA A 16 31.00 15.74 -12.03
CA ALA A 16 31.52 16.93 -11.38
C ALA A 16 31.41 18.09 -12.37
N ASP A 17 30.62 19.10 -12.06
CA ASP A 17 30.59 20.36 -12.81
C ASP A 17 31.84 21.18 -12.46
N GLY A 18 32.67 21.46 -13.47
CA GLY A 18 33.82 22.36 -13.32
C GLY A 18 33.35 23.80 -13.26
N ALA A 19 33.69 24.51 -12.20
CA ALA A 19 33.48 25.96 -12.11
C ALA A 19 34.42 26.68 -13.09
N ASP A 20 33.86 27.56 -13.91
CA ASP A 20 34.60 28.49 -14.78
C ASP A 20 35.35 29.54 -13.92
N GLU A 21 36.67 29.61 -14.06
CA GLU A 21 37.45 30.83 -13.74
C GLU A 21 38.06 31.41 -15.02
N PRO A 22 38.10 32.76 -15.16
CA PRO A 22 38.57 33.40 -16.37
C PRO A 22 40.09 33.55 -16.37
N GLY A 23 40.77 32.72 -17.16
CA GLY A 23 42.13 32.99 -17.62
C GLY A 23 43.10 31.83 -17.45
N GLY A 24 43.44 31.18 -18.57
CA GLY A 24 44.58 30.27 -18.64
C GLY A 24 44.27 29.01 -19.44
N ALA A 25 45.02 28.80 -20.53
CA ALA A 25 44.79 27.79 -21.54
C ALA A 25 44.80 26.32 -21.04
N ASN A 26 43.92 25.53 -21.67
CA ASN A 26 43.90 24.07 -21.89
C ASN A 26 42.97 23.24 -20.96
N PRO A 27 41.81 22.72 -21.45
CA PRO A 27 40.94 21.86 -20.65
C PRO A 27 41.53 20.45 -20.49
N MET A 28 41.69 19.98 -19.25
CA MET A 28 42.00 18.59 -18.93
C MET A 28 40.78 17.68 -19.16
N PRO A 29 40.95 16.40 -19.55
CA PRO A 29 39.84 15.49 -19.75
C PRO A 29 39.17 15.13 -18.42
N VAL A 30 37.84 15.22 -18.37
CA VAL A 30 37.01 14.71 -17.27
C VAL A 30 37.17 13.19 -17.21
N VAL A 31 37.83 12.68 -16.17
CA VAL A 31 37.89 11.23 -15.93
C VAL A 31 36.57 10.80 -15.28
N ARG A 32 35.70 10.14 -16.04
CA ARG A 32 34.53 9.43 -15.49
C ARG A 32 35.01 8.15 -14.80
N GLN A 33 34.84 8.05 -13.49
CA GLN A 33 34.96 6.76 -12.79
C GLN A 33 33.58 6.17 -12.55
N ILE A 34 33.37 4.97 -13.09
CA ILE A 34 32.17 4.17 -12.88
C ILE A 34 32.51 3.12 -11.82
N ALA A 35 31.82 3.16 -10.68
CA ALA A 35 31.82 2.06 -9.73
C ALA A 35 30.55 1.23 -9.95
N ALA A 36 30.71 -0.05 -10.24
CA ALA A 36 29.62 -1.00 -10.37
C ALA A 36 29.68 -1.99 -9.21
N VAL A 37 28.59 -2.11 -8.46
CA VAL A 37 28.46 -3.11 -7.38
C VAL A 37 27.38 -4.10 -7.78
N VAL A 38 27.74 -5.38 -7.85
CA VAL A 38 26.81 -6.48 -8.12
C VAL A 38 26.25 -6.96 -6.79
N VAL A 39 24.93 -6.84 -6.61
CA VAL A 39 24.24 -7.37 -5.43
C VAL A 39 23.59 -8.71 -5.79
N PRO A 40 23.81 -9.79 -5.02
CA PRO A 40 23.17 -11.07 -5.29
C PRO A 40 21.65 -10.99 -5.03
N SER A 41 20.86 -11.72 -5.82
CA SER A 41 19.40 -11.77 -5.75
C SER A 41 18.83 -12.35 -4.45
N ASN A 42 19.67 -12.97 -3.59
CA ASN A 42 19.27 -13.43 -2.26
C ASN A 42 20.42 -13.30 -1.25
N PRO A 43 20.64 -12.11 -0.66
CA PRO A 43 21.78 -11.90 0.21
C PRO A 43 21.44 -12.25 1.66
N SER A 44 22.32 -13.02 2.32
CA SER A 44 22.28 -13.12 3.78
C SER A 44 22.63 -11.76 4.41
N ALA A 45 22.15 -11.49 5.63
CA ALA A 45 22.43 -10.23 6.33
C ALA A 45 23.93 -9.90 6.43
N ALA A 46 24.79 -10.92 6.51
CA ALA A 46 26.25 -10.76 6.50
C ALA A 46 26.80 -10.25 5.16
N ASN A 47 26.19 -10.63 4.03
CA ASN A 47 26.61 -10.20 2.70
C ASN A 47 26.23 -8.73 2.42
N LEU A 48 25.08 -8.27 2.93
CA LEU A 48 24.68 -6.86 2.85
C LEU A 48 25.57 -5.94 3.69
N VAL A 49 25.95 -6.37 4.90
CA VAL A 49 26.89 -5.63 5.76
C VAL A 49 28.28 -5.55 5.11
N ARG A 50 28.71 -6.60 4.40
CA ARG A 50 29.97 -6.59 3.63
C ARG A 50 29.89 -5.65 2.42
N ALA A 51 28.78 -5.64 1.68
CA ALA A 51 28.57 -4.72 0.56
C ALA A 51 28.56 -3.25 1.03
N ALA A 52 27.87 -2.95 2.15
CA ALA A 52 27.88 -1.63 2.78
C ALA A 52 29.29 -1.25 3.29
N SER A 53 30.05 -2.21 3.83
CA SER A 53 31.44 -2.00 4.26
C SER A 53 32.39 -1.75 3.08
N MET A 54 32.15 -2.37 1.92
CA MET A 54 32.90 -2.11 0.69
C MET A 54 32.68 -0.68 0.18
N ILE A 55 31.44 -0.18 0.23
CA ILE A 55 31.10 1.21 -0.08
C ILE A 55 31.81 2.18 0.89
N CYS A 56 31.92 1.80 2.17
CA CYS A 56 32.54 2.63 3.20
C CYS A 56 34.09 2.60 3.19
N ASN A 57 34.71 1.60 2.56
CA ASN A 57 36.18 1.42 2.51
C ASN A 57 36.85 2.02 1.26
N LEU A 58 36.12 2.77 0.42
CA LEU A 58 36.71 3.67 -0.58
C LEU A 58 37.37 4.88 0.10
N ARG A 59 38.40 4.62 0.90
CA ARG A 59 39.33 5.59 1.50
C ARG A 59 40.42 5.92 0.49
N CYS A 60 40.06 6.60 -0.58
CA CYS A 60 41.01 7.32 -1.42
C CYS A 60 40.32 8.58 -1.93
N TRP A 61 40.50 9.70 -1.19
CA TRP A 61 40.76 11.05 -1.71
C TRP A 61 40.61 12.08 -0.58
N CYS A 62 41.72 12.34 0.09
CA CYS A 62 41.86 13.48 0.99
C CYS A 62 42.08 14.74 0.16
N HIS A 63 41.03 15.44 -0.26
CA HIS A 63 40.95 16.90 -0.50
C HIS A 63 39.60 17.24 -1.14
N PHE A 64 38.53 17.38 -0.36
CA PHE A 64 37.37 18.22 -0.70
C PHE A 64 36.50 18.38 0.57
N SER A 65 36.67 19.51 1.23
CA SER A 65 35.92 19.89 2.44
C SER A 65 34.57 20.48 2.04
N SER A 66 33.60 19.64 1.69
CA SER A 66 32.16 20.00 1.64
C SER A 66 31.21 18.82 1.37
N THR A 67 31.69 17.65 0.93
CA THR A 67 30.82 16.52 0.52
C THR A 67 30.52 15.49 1.63
N VAL A 68 30.70 15.85 2.90
CA VAL A 68 30.37 14.96 4.05
C VAL A 68 28.93 15.14 4.55
N LEU A 69 28.24 16.22 4.16
CA LEU A 69 26.88 16.52 4.61
C LEU A 69 25.76 15.76 3.87
N ALA A 70 26.02 15.16 2.70
CA ALA A 70 25.00 14.51 1.88
C ALA A 70 24.85 12.99 2.13
N VAL A 71 25.78 12.36 2.85
CA VAL A 71 25.78 10.89 3.08
C VAL A 71 24.97 10.50 4.32
N GLY A 72 24.87 11.39 5.32
CA GLY A 72 24.15 11.13 6.57
C GLY A 72 22.67 10.76 6.39
N PRO A 73 21.89 11.55 5.64
CA PRO A 73 20.48 11.25 5.37
C PRO A 73 20.29 9.96 4.56
N PHE A 74 21.19 9.69 3.60
CA PHE A 74 21.14 8.48 2.78
C PHE A 74 21.43 7.22 3.59
N VAL A 75 22.44 7.24 4.46
CA VAL A 75 22.77 6.11 5.35
C VAL A 75 21.69 5.91 6.42
N ALA A 76 21.05 6.97 6.90
CA ALA A 76 19.89 6.87 7.79
C ALA A 76 18.69 6.22 7.10
N ALA A 77 18.34 6.69 5.89
CA ALA A 77 17.28 6.11 5.07
C ALA A 77 17.57 4.64 4.74
N LEU A 78 18.81 4.30 4.35
CA LEU A 78 19.20 2.91 4.06
C LEU A 78 19.10 2.02 5.32
N ARG A 79 19.46 2.54 6.49
CA ARG A 79 19.33 1.83 7.77
C ARG A 79 17.88 1.61 8.17
N GLU A 80 17.00 2.59 7.98
CA GLU A 80 15.57 2.44 8.21
C GLU A 80 14.94 1.45 7.24
N LEU A 81 15.30 1.51 5.96
CA LEU A 81 14.83 0.56 4.94
C LEU A 81 15.31 -0.86 5.23
N MET A 82 16.57 -1.03 5.64
CA MET A 82 17.11 -2.31 6.08
C MET A 82 16.47 -2.79 7.39
N ALA A 83 16.21 -1.91 8.36
CA ALA A 83 15.55 -2.26 9.61
C ALA A 83 14.09 -2.67 9.40
N ALA A 84 13.36 -1.98 8.52
CA ALA A 84 12.00 -2.32 8.12
C ALA A 84 11.95 -3.67 7.37
N ASN A 85 12.87 -3.90 6.42
CA ASN A 85 12.97 -5.19 5.72
C ASN A 85 13.40 -6.34 6.64
N VAL A 86 14.27 -6.10 7.62
CA VAL A 86 14.68 -7.12 8.61
C VAL A 86 13.58 -7.40 9.64
N ARG A 87 12.79 -6.40 10.06
CA ARG A 87 11.58 -6.60 10.88
C ARG A 87 10.58 -7.47 10.14
N LYS A 88 10.33 -7.15 8.86
CA LYS A 88 9.40 -7.88 8.00
C LYS A 88 9.80 -9.34 7.75
N MET A 89 11.10 -9.63 7.62
CA MET A 89 11.61 -11.02 7.51
C MET A 89 11.55 -11.82 8.82
N ARG A 90 11.16 -11.22 9.95
CA ARG A 90 11.16 -11.86 11.29
C ARG A 90 9.84 -11.76 12.05
N SER A 91 8.83 -11.09 11.52
CA SER A 91 7.52 -11.05 12.18
C SER A 91 6.90 -12.45 12.19
N PRO A 92 6.39 -12.92 13.34
CA PRO A 92 5.74 -14.22 13.41
C PRO A 92 4.45 -14.23 12.58
N ALA A 93 4.11 -15.42 12.09
CA ALA A 93 2.81 -15.65 11.49
C ALA A 93 1.70 -15.36 12.51
N VAL A 94 0.59 -14.78 12.05
CA VAL A 94 -0.59 -14.57 12.90
C VAL A 94 -1.26 -15.91 13.22
N ASP A 95 -1.96 -15.97 14.35
CA ASP A 95 -2.80 -17.11 14.71
C ASP A 95 -3.89 -17.35 13.65
N PRO A 96 -3.94 -18.55 13.02
CA PRO A 96 -5.00 -18.90 12.07
C PRO A 96 -6.41 -18.77 12.64
N ASP A 97 -6.63 -19.04 13.93
CA ASP A 97 -7.95 -18.94 14.56
C ASP A 97 -8.45 -17.48 14.61
N LEU A 98 -7.51 -16.53 14.73
CA LEU A 98 -7.82 -15.10 14.69
C LEU A 98 -8.27 -14.67 13.29
N LEU A 99 -7.62 -15.20 12.24
CA LEU A 99 -8.01 -14.96 10.86
C LEU A 99 -9.38 -15.59 10.55
N ASP A 100 -9.62 -16.83 10.97
CA ASP A 100 -10.90 -17.51 10.78
C ASP A 100 -12.05 -16.78 11.49
N PHE A 101 -11.80 -16.25 12.70
CA PHE A 101 -12.74 -15.38 13.39
C PHE A 101 -13.04 -14.11 12.58
N ALA A 102 -12.02 -13.42 12.08
CA ALA A 102 -12.17 -12.18 11.31
C ALA A 102 -12.96 -12.40 10.01
N ILE A 103 -12.71 -13.52 9.31
CA ILE A 103 -13.45 -13.92 8.11
C ILE A 103 -14.93 -14.12 8.44
N ALA A 104 -15.23 -14.88 9.51
CA ALA A 104 -16.61 -15.16 9.90
C ALA A 104 -17.34 -13.89 10.37
N LEU A 105 -16.64 -12.98 11.04
CA LEU A 105 -17.18 -11.70 11.47
C LEU A 105 -17.51 -10.80 10.29
N ALA A 106 -16.59 -10.67 9.32
CA ALA A 106 -16.81 -9.89 8.11
C ALA A 106 -17.95 -10.45 7.24
N ASP A 107 -18.12 -11.78 7.20
CA ASP A 107 -19.25 -12.43 6.52
C ASP A 107 -20.60 -12.06 7.18
N ARG A 108 -20.71 -12.13 8.52
CA ARG A 108 -21.92 -11.70 9.25
C ARG A 108 -22.22 -10.21 9.03
N ALA A 109 -21.20 -9.37 9.16
CA ALA A 109 -21.30 -7.93 8.95
C ALA A 109 -21.75 -7.59 7.52
N GLY A 110 -21.14 -8.21 6.51
CA GLY A 110 -21.51 -7.99 5.11
C GLY A 110 -22.92 -8.48 4.77
N ARG A 111 -23.42 -9.56 5.40
CA ARG A 111 -24.82 -9.98 5.26
C ARG A 111 -25.78 -8.93 5.82
N LEU A 112 -25.50 -8.40 7.01
CA LEU A 112 -26.30 -7.31 7.59
C LEU A 112 -26.28 -6.08 6.67
N ALA A 113 -25.13 -5.69 6.14
CA ALA A 113 -25.02 -4.59 5.19
C ALA A 113 -25.85 -4.84 3.92
N ALA A 114 -25.77 -6.04 3.34
CA ALA A 114 -26.55 -6.42 2.16
C ALA A 114 -28.06 -6.43 2.43
N ASP A 115 -28.50 -6.94 3.58
CA ASP A 115 -29.91 -6.93 3.96
C ASP A 115 -30.43 -5.48 4.04
N ARG A 116 -29.65 -4.57 4.65
CA ARG A 116 -29.97 -3.14 4.71
C ARG A 116 -29.95 -2.45 3.36
N PHE A 117 -29.06 -2.86 2.46
CA PHE A 117 -28.96 -2.31 1.10
C PHE A 117 -30.24 -2.49 0.28
N PHE A 118 -31.08 -3.48 0.59
CA PHE A 118 -32.34 -3.73 -0.12
C PHE A 118 -33.58 -3.15 0.56
N THR A 119 -33.49 -2.53 1.74
CA THR A 119 -34.66 -1.94 2.42
C THR A 119 -35.03 -0.59 1.83
N THR A 120 -36.30 -0.20 1.90
CA THR A 120 -36.80 1.06 1.34
C THR A 120 -36.67 2.26 2.28
N ASP A 121 -36.39 2.01 3.56
CA ASP A 121 -36.44 2.96 4.68
C ASP A 121 -35.06 3.42 5.17
N LEU A 122 -34.03 3.26 4.34
CA LEU A 122 -32.66 3.64 4.67
C LEU A 122 -32.58 5.12 5.08
N ALA A 123 -32.13 5.38 6.30
CA ALA A 123 -31.96 6.72 6.82
C ALA A 123 -30.55 7.21 6.46
N VAL A 124 -30.47 8.27 5.65
CA VAL A 124 -29.20 8.87 5.23
C VAL A 124 -29.02 10.21 5.94
N ALA A 125 -27.87 10.41 6.56
CA ALA A 125 -27.42 11.67 7.13
C ALA A 125 -26.10 12.10 6.47
N THR A 126 -25.73 13.35 6.68
CA THR A 126 -24.48 13.93 6.16
C THR A 126 -23.59 14.31 7.34
N LYS A 127 -22.36 13.79 7.37
CA LYS A 127 -21.33 14.14 8.36
C LYS A 127 -20.88 15.60 8.15
N PRO A 128 -20.22 16.25 9.15
CA PRO A 128 -19.79 17.65 9.03
C PRO A 128 -18.84 17.94 7.86
N ASP A 129 -18.11 16.95 7.39
CA ASP A 129 -17.20 17.03 6.24
C ASP A 129 -17.90 16.85 4.87
N GLY A 130 -19.23 16.62 4.88
CA GLY A 130 -20.05 16.43 3.70
C GLY A 130 -20.16 14.97 3.22
N SER A 131 -19.51 14.01 3.87
CA SER A 131 -19.66 12.59 3.57
C SER A 131 -21.01 12.04 4.05
N ALA A 132 -21.50 10.99 3.40
CA ALA A 132 -22.77 10.34 3.76
C ALA A 132 -22.53 9.29 4.87
N VAL A 133 -23.50 9.16 5.77
CA VAL A 133 -23.59 8.06 6.75
C VAL A 133 -25.02 7.55 6.77
N THR A 134 -25.22 6.24 6.96
CA THR A 134 -26.54 5.66 7.09
C THR A 134 -26.73 4.96 8.42
N ASP A 135 -27.98 4.63 8.75
CA ASP A 135 -28.29 3.78 9.89
C ASP A 135 -27.79 2.33 9.71
N ALA A 136 -27.44 1.93 8.48
CA ALA A 136 -26.77 0.66 8.21
C ALA A 136 -25.30 0.67 8.66
N ASP A 137 -24.54 1.75 8.42
CA ASP A 137 -23.14 1.88 8.84
C ASP A 137 -23.03 1.65 10.36
N ARG A 138 -23.86 2.36 11.13
CA ARG A 138 -23.92 2.21 12.60
C ARG A 138 -24.34 0.82 13.04
N ALA A 139 -25.30 0.20 12.35
CA ALA A 139 -25.76 -1.14 12.71
C ALA A 139 -24.67 -2.20 12.50
N VAL A 140 -23.95 -2.11 11.38
CA VAL A 140 -22.84 -3.01 11.03
C VAL A 140 -21.67 -2.82 11.98
N GLU A 141 -21.25 -1.58 12.25
CA GLU A 141 -20.17 -1.29 13.20
C GLU A 141 -20.52 -1.79 14.61
N ASN A 142 -21.77 -1.59 15.07
CA ASN A 142 -22.21 -2.10 16.37
C ASN A 142 -22.16 -3.63 16.46
N LEU A 143 -22.55 -4.35 15.41
CA LEU A 143 -22.41 -5.82 15.36
C LEU A 143 -20.94 -6.22 15.51
N ILE A 144 -20.05 -5.61 14.73
CA ILE A 144 -18.62 -5.94 14.73
C ILE A 144 -18.01 -5.67 16.12
N ARG A 145 -18.26 -4.49 16.69
CA ARG A 145 -17.79 -4.11 18.02
C ARG A 145 -18.28 -5.05 19.11
N THR A 146 -19.56 -5.44 19.06
CA THR A 146 -20.16 -6.34 20.05
C THR A 146 -19.45 -7.68 20.06
N GLU A 147 -19.24 -8.27 18.89
CA GLU A 147 -18.60 -9.58 18.78
C GLU A 147 -17.10 -9.54 19.12
N LEU A 148 -16.40 -8.47 18.71
CA LEU A 148 -15.02 -8.23 19.12
C LEU A 148 -14.90 -8.13 20.64
N ARG A 149 -15.79 -7.38 21.31
CA ARG A 149 -15.75 -7.25 22.78
C ARG A 149 -16.09 -8.55 23.50
N GLN A 150 -16.95 -9.39 22.94
CA GLN A 150 -17.24 -10.70 23.51
C GLN A 150 -16.04 -11.64 23.47
N ARG A 151 -15.26 -11.61 22.37
CA ARG A 151 -14.13 -12.52 22.18
C ARG A 151 -12.80 -11.98 22.68
N PHE A 152 -12.61 -10.67 22.56
CA PHE A 152 -11.35 -9.95 22.80
C PHE A 152 -11.62 -8.64 23.57
N ALA A 153 -12.09 -8.77 24.80
CA ALA A 153 -12.53 -7.63 25.62
C ALA A 153 -11.46 -6.54 25.83
N ASP A 154 -10.18 -6.92 25.82
CA ASP A 154 -9.04 -6.03 26.11
C ASP A 154 -8.41 -5.40 24.86
N ASP A 155 -8.90 -5.72 23.65
CA ASP A 155 -8.39 -5.13 22.41
C ASP A 155 -8.87 -3.69 22.22
N GLU A 156 -8.04 -2.88 21.57
CA GLU A 156 -8.47 -1.59 21.05
C GLU A 156 -9.36 -1.79 19.82
N ILE A 157 -10.37 -0.95 19.67
CA ILE A 157 -11.23 -0.95 18.49
C ILE A 157 -11.35 0.49 17.99
N TYR A 158 -10.97 0.73 16.75
CA TYR A 158 -11.24 1.95 16.01
C TYR A 158 -12.26 1.63 14.92
N GLY A 159 -13.35 2.38 14.87
CA GLY A 159 -14.32 2.33 13.80
C GLY A 159 -14.58 3.71 13.21
N GLU A 160 -14.97 3.76 11.94
CA GLU A 160 -15.30 5.00 11.23
C GLU A 160 -16.36 5.84 11.96
N GLU A 161 -17.38 5.19 12.52
CA GLU A 161 -18.58 5.88 13.02
C GLU A 161 -18.50 6.27 14.49
N ASP A 162 -18.01 5.37 15.35
CA ASP A 162 -17.97 5.58 16.79
C ASP A 162 -16.53 5.79 17.33
N GLY A 163 -15.54 5.87 16.43
CA GLY A 163 -14.15 6.18 16.76
C GLY A 163 -13.48 5.12 17.65
N THR A 164 -12.46 5.56 18.40
CA THR A 164 -11.64 4.67 19.23
C THR A 164 -12.31 4.31 20.55
N THR A 165 -12.42 3.01 20.83
CA THR A 165 -12.52 2.49 22.20
C THR A 165 -11.18 1.89 22.59
N PRO A 166 -10.52 2.45 23.63
CA PRO A 166 -9.17 2.04 24.00
C PRO A 166 -9.12 0.58 24.44
N GLY A 167 -7.93 -0.02 24.30
CA GLY A 167 -7.60 -1.36 24.75
C GLY A 167 -6.28 -1.39 25.53
N THR A 168 -5.96 -2.54 26.09
CA THR A 168 -4.75 -2.77 26.90
C THR A 168 -3.94 -3.97 26.44
N SER A 169 -4.46 -4.80 25.52
CA SER A 169 -3.79 -6.00 25.03
C SER A 169 -2.60 -5.72 24.11
N GLY A 170 -2.52 -4.52 23.52
CA GLY A 170 -1.56 -4.16 22.48
C GLY A 170 -2.00 -4.54 21.06
N ARG A 171 -3.17 -5.18 20.91
CA ARG A 171 -3.81 -5.48 19.62
C ARG A 171 -4.93 -4.47 19.36
N SER A 172 -5.03 -4.02 18.11
CA SER A 172 -6.08 -3.09 17.67
C SER A 172 -6.83 -3.60 16.45
N TRP A 173 -8.14 -3.39 16.45
CA TRP A 173 -9.02 -3.64 15.32
C TRP A 173 -9.44 -2.34 14.68
N VAL A 174 -9.49 -2.34 13.35
CA VAL A 174 -9.87 -1.20 12.52
C VAL A 174 -11.05 -1.62 11.67
N ILE A 175 -12.12 -0.84 11.72
CA ILE A 175 -13.42 -1.16 11.13
C ILE A 175 -13.84 -0.05 10.20
N ASP A 176 -14.13 -0.42 8.96
CA ASP A 176 -15.00 0.36 8.08
C ASP A 176 -16.25 -0.48 7.82
N PRO A 177 -17.41 -0.11 8.40
CA PRO A 177 -18.62 -0.91 8.28
C PRO A 177 -19.13 -0.98 6.84
N ILE A 178 -19.08 0.13 6.08
CA ILE A 178 -19.55 0.25 4.71
C ILE A 178 -18.64 1.23 3.94
N ASP A 179 -17.54 0.71 3.42
CA ASP A 179 -16.70 1.42 2.48
C ASP A 179 -17.49 1.65 1.20
N GLY A 180 -17.67 2.91 0.83
CA GLY A 180 -18.52 3.31 -0.28
C GLY A 180 -19.95 3.69 0.14
N THR A 181 -20.15 4.26 1.34
CA THR A 181 -21.46 4.73 1.82
C THR A 181 -22.21 5.62 0.81
N THR A 182 -21.50 6.41 0.01
CA THR A 182 -22.11 7.21 -1.07
C THR A 182 -22.74 6.32 -2.15
N TYR A 183 -22.08 5.23 -2.55
CA TYR A 183 -22.67 4.25 -3.48
C TYR A 183 -23.84 3.52 -2.83
N PHE A 184 -23.67 3.12 -1.56
CA PHE A 184 -24.71 2.46 -0.77
C PHE A 184 -26.01 3.30 -0.70
N ALA A 185 -25.91 4.58 -0.33
CA ALA A 185 -27.03 5.51 -0.25
C ALA A 185 -27.74 5.72 -1.59
N HIS A 186 -27.00 5.68 -2.70
CA HIS A 186 -27.54 5.78 -4.06
C HIS A 186 -27.99 4.43 -4.66
N ARG A 187 -27.98 3.35 -3.88
CA ARG A 187 -28.32 1.98 -4.33
C ARG A 187 -27.43 1.47 -5.47
N ILE A 188 -26.19 1.94 -5.50
CA ILE A 188 -25.15 1.43 -6.39
C ILE A 188 -24.45 0.28 -5.64
N PRO A 189 -24.42 -0.95 -6.19
CA PRO A 189 -23.94 -2.15 -5.48
C PRO A 189 -22.40 -2.25 -5.43
N LEU A 190 -21.73 -1.13 -5.15
CA LEU A 190 -20.27 -1.01 -5.10
C LEU A 190 -19.85 -0.55 -3.71
N PHE A 191 -19.97 -1.45 -2.74
CA PHE A 191 -19.56 -1.21 -1.35
C PHE A 191 -18.95 -2.46 -0.73
N SER A 192 -18.18 -2.29 0.33
CA SER A 192 -17.58 -3.39 1.07
C SER A 192 -17.61 -3.15 2.58
N THR A 193 -17.53 -4.22 3.36
CA THR A 193 -17.17 -4.12 4.78
C THR A 193 -15.69 -4.44 4.91
N ARG A 194 -14.94 -3.61 5.63
CA ARG A 194 -13.50 -3.79 5.83
C ARG A 194 -13.17 -4.00 7.30
N LEU A 195 -12.28 -4.95 7.55
CA LEU A 195 -11.78 -5.27 8.87
C LEU A 195 -10.27 -5.47 8.80
N ALA A 196 -9.53 -4.84 9.70
CA ALA A 196 -8.11 -5.08 9.86
C ALA A 196 -7.77 -5.28 11.33
N CYS A 197 -6.72 -6.06 11.58
CA CYS A 197 -6.16 -6.29 12.90
C CYS A 197 -4.67 -5.98 12.88
N TYR A 198 -4.19 -5.28 13.90
CA TYR A 198 -2.79 -4.91 14.09
C TYR A 198 -2.32 -5.40 15.44
N ASP A 199 -1.07 -5.87 15.50
CA ASP A 199 -0.39 -6.29 16.72
C ASP A 199 0.98 -5.61 16.83
N GLU A 200 1.79 -5.99 17.81
CA GLU A 200 3.13 -5.41 18.05
C GLU A 200 4.11 -5.59 16.87
N HIS A 201 3.76 -6.45 15.91
CA HIS A 201 4.55 -6.73 14.72
C HIS A 201 3.99 -6.04 13.45
N GLY A 202 2.91 -5.27 13.58
CA GLY A 202 2.29 -4.48 12.52
C GLY A 202 0.96 -5.07 12.00
N PRO A 203 0.61 -4.85 10.72
CA PRO A 203 -0.57 -5.46 10.11
C PRO A 203 -0.55 -6.98 10.30
N ALA A 204 -1.60 -7.53 10.92
CA ALA A 204 -1.72 -8.94 11.25
C ALA A 204 -2.77 -9.63 10.38
N ILE A 205 -3.97 -9.03 10.25
CA ILE A 205 -5.08 -9.54 9.44
C ILE A 205 -5.71 -8.41 8.65
N GLY A 206 -6.15 -8.71 7.43
CA GLY A 206 -6.98 -7.83 6.62
C GLY A 206 -8.08 -8.63 5.93
N VAL A 207 -9.30 -8.12 5.96
CA VAL A 207 -10.48 -8.69 5.30
C VAL A 207 -11.25 -7.57 4.62
N ILE A 208 -11.58 -7.76 3.34
CA ILE A 208 -12.46 -6.89 2.56
C ILE A 208 -13.58 -7.79 2.02
N ASN A 209 -14.82 -7.52 2.41
CA ASN A 209 -16.00 -8.28 2.00
C ASN A 209 -16.91 -7.41 1.14
N GLU A 210 -17.10 -7.76 -0.13
CA GLU A 210 -18.05 -7.15 -1.06
C GLU A 210 -19.28 -8.06 -1.16
N PRO A 211 -20.30 -7.85 -0.30
CA PRO A 211 -21.35 -8.86 -0.12
C PRO A 211 -22.24 -9.02 -1.34
N ILE A 212 -22.51 -7.93 -2.10
CA ILE A 212 -23.32 -7.99 -3.32
C ILE A 212 -22.59 -8.72 -4.45
N ALA A 213 -21.28 -8.52 -4.56
CA ALA A 213 -20.44 -9.26 -5.51
C ALA A 213 -20.17 -10.71 -5.07
N GLN A 214 -20.60 -11.09 -3.86
CA GLN A 214 -20.29 -12.35 -3.21
C GLN A 214 -18.78 -12.65 -3.22
N ARG A 215 -17.97 -11.61 -3.04
CA ARG A 215 -16.51 -11.69 -3.07
C ARG A 215 -15.93 -11.21 -1.75
N MET A 216 -15.01 -11.99 -1.19
CA MET A 216 -14.24 -11.61 -0.02
C MET A 216 -12.77 -11.85 -0.29
N VAL A 217 -11.94 -10.85 0.00
CA VAL A 217 -10.48 -10.95 -0.01
C VAL A 217 -10.01 -10.92 1.42
N PHE A 218 -9.09 -11.81 1.77
CA PHE A 218 -8.54 -11.84 3.13
C PHE A 218 -7.11 -12.36 3.15
N ALA A 219 -6.36 -11.93 4.16
CA ALA A 219 -5.00 -12.37 4.40
C ALA A 219 -4.68 -12.31 5.90
N GLY A 220 -3.78 -13.20 6.31
CA GLY A 220 -3.10 -13.12 7.61
C GLY A 220 -1.59 -13.12 7.37
N ARG A 221 -0.85 -12.33 8.16
CA ARG A 221 0.61 -12.27 8.06
C ARG A 221 1.20 -13.68 8.19
N GLY A 222 1.97 -14.12 7.20
CA GLY A 222 2.56 -15.46 7.11
C GLY A 222 1.60 -16.59 6.73
N LEU A 223 0.33 -16.29 6.43
CA LEU A 223 -0.71 -17.28 6.04
C LEU A 223 -1.14 -17.17 4.58
N GLY A 224 -0.61 -16.20 3.83
CA GLY A 224 -0.98 -15.92 2.45
C GLY A 224 -2.28 -15.13 2.32
N CYS A 225 -2.52 -14.64 1.11
CA CYS A 225 -3.78 -14.01 0.70
C CYS A 225 -4.67 -15.02 -0.03
N ARG A 226 -5.98 -14.96 0.21
CA ARG A 226 -6.99 -15.80 -0.44
C ARG A 226 -8.21 -14.97 -0.85
N ILE A 227 -8.92 -15.45 -1.86
CA ILE A 227 -10.12 -14.82 -2.41
C ILE A 227 -11.23 -15.86 -2.38
N ARG A 228 -12.38 -15.50 -1.82
CA ARG A 228 -13.59 -16.30 -1.86
C ARG A 228 -14.61 -15.62 -2.76
N THR A 229 -15.08 -16.29 -3.81
CA THR A 229 -16.12 -15.79 -4.71
C THR A 229 -17.20 -16.84 -4.91
N GLY A 230 -18.46 -16.50 -4.65
CA GLY A 230 -19.58 -17.44 -4.77
C GLY A 230 -19.40 -18.72 -3.92
N GLY A 231 -18.75 -18.59 -2.76
CA GLY A 231 -18.44 -19.70 -1.86
C GLY A 231 -17.20 -20.53 -2.23
N ARG A 232 -16.56 -20.29 -3.37
CA ARG A 232 -15.31 -20.96 -3.76
C ARG A 232 -14.09 -20.12 -3.40
N GLU A 233 -13.10 -20.74 -2.80
CA GLU A 233 -11.84 -20.10 -2.41
C GLU A 233 -10.72 -20.40 -3.41
N THR A 234 -9.91 -19.39 -3.74
CA THR A 234 -8.76 -19.48 -4.65
C THR A 234 -7.60 -18.60 -4.15
N ALA A 235 -6.38 -18.95 -4.57
CA ALA A 235 -5.24 -18.05 -4.46
C ALA A 235 -5.39 -16.84 -5.42
N PRO A 236 -4.64 -15.74 -5.20
CA PRO A 236 -4.59 -14.63 -6.14
C PRO A 236 -4.12 -15.03 -7.53
N ILE A 237 -4.75 -14.45 -8.55
CA ILE A 237 -4.36 -14.54 -9.96
C ILE A 237 -3.86 -13.16 -10.36
N LEU A 238 -2.56 -13.03 -10.60
CA LEU A 238 -1.93 -11.75 -10.91
C LEU A 238 -1.44 -11.70 -12.34
N ARG A 239 -1.52 -10.52 -12.96
CA ARG A 239 -0.83 -10.21 -14.21
C ARG A 239 0.49 -9.52 -13.90
N HIS A 240 1.56 -9.95 -14.57
CA HIS A 240 2.92 -9.47 -14.37
C HIS A 240 3.42 -8.69 -15.60
N THR A 241 2.73 -7.60 -15.93
CA THR A 241 3.22 -6.64 -16.94
C THR A 241 4.15 -5.61 -16.31
N ASN A 242 5.13 -5.13 -17.07
CA ASN A 242 5.93 -3.94 -16.76
C ASN A 242 5.78 -2.85 -17.83
N ASP A 243 4.95 -3.09 -18.85
CA ASP A 243 4.63 -2.13 -19.90
C ASP A 243 3.43 -1.28 -19.46
N LEU A 244 3.66 0.02 -19.29
CA LEU A 244 2.62 0.97 -18.93
C LEU A 244 1.49 0.97 -19.95
N ALA A 245 1.80 0.87 -21.25
CA ALA A 245 0.80 0.93 -22.31
C ALA A 245 -0.14 -0.28 -22.30
N ASP A 246 0.29 -1.43 -21.76
CA ASP A 246 -0.56 -2.60 -21.57
C ASP A 246 -1.26 -2.65 -20.20
N ALA A 247 -0.73 -1.93 -19.21
CA ALA A 247 -1.24 -1.92 -17.85
C ALA A 247 -2.68 -1.37 -17.78
N ARG A 248 -3.55 -2.14 -17.12
CA ARG A 248 -4.92 -1.77 -16.76
C ARG A 248 -4.93 -1.22 -15.35
N VAL A 249 -5.32 0.05 -15.21
CA VAL A 249 -5.25 0.76 -13.93
C VAL A 249 -6.64 1.19 -13.51
N GLU A 250 -7.11 0.64 -12.40
CA GLU A 250 -8.33 1.11 -11.76
C GLU A 250 -8.03 2.43 -11.04
N ILE A 251 -8.84 3.45 -11.34
CA ILE A 251 -8.78 4.73 -10.64
C ILE A 251 -9.96 4.80 -9.66
N VAL A 252 -9.68 5.21 -8.42
CA VAL A 252 -10.68 5.33 -7.37
C VAL A 252 -10.94 6.80 -7.04
N ASN A 253 -12.22 7.17 -7.02
CA ASN A 253 -12.71 8.52 -6.67
C ASN A 253 -11.96 9.67 -7.40
N PRO A 254 -11.93 9.69 -8.75
CA PRO A 254 -11.15 10.66 -9.53
C PRO A 254 -11.60 12.11 -9.41
N SER A 255 -12.77 12.37 -8.84
CA SER A 255 -13.45 13.67 -8.83
C SER A 255 -12.63 14.82 -8.22
N ARG A 256 -11.68 14.52 -7.33
CA ARG A 256 -10.78 15.50 -6.69
C ARG A 256 -9.31 15.33 -7.05
N TRP A 257 -9.01 14.56 -8.09
CA TRP A 257 -7.62 14.32 -8.50
C TRP A 257 -7.01 15.57 -9.14
N PRO A 258 -5.69 15.77 -8.99
CA PRO A 258 -4.95 16.71 -9.82
C PRO A 258 -5.16 16.38 -11.31
N GLY A 259 -5.51 17.38 -12.12
CA GLY A 259 -5.75 17.19 -13.55
C GLY A 259 -4.54 16.58 -14.28
N ASP A 260 -3.32 16.97 -13.88
CA ASP A 260 -2.07 16.45 -14.45
C ASP A 260 -1.86 14.97 -14.14
N LEU A 261 -2.26 14.50 -12.95
CA LEU A 261 -2.20 13.08 -12.59
C LEU A 261 -3.14 12.27 -13.48
N LEU A 262 -4.40 12.72 -13.61
CA LEU A 262 -5.39 12.05 -14.43
C LEU A 262 -4.96 12.01 -15.91
N MET A 263 -4.47 13.13 -16.44
CA MET A 263 -3.99 13.23 -17.82
C MET A 263 -2.76 12.35 -18.05
N THR A 264 -1.86 12.26 -17.07
CA THR A 264 -0.66 11.43 -17.17
C THR A 264 -1.02 9.95 -17.19
N LEU A 265 -1.91 9.48 -16.32
CA LEU A 265 -2.40 8.11 -16.41
C LEU A 265 -3.12 7.87 -17.74
N HIS A 266 -4.01 8.76 -18.16
CA HIS A 266 -4.77 8.62 -19.41
C HIS A 266 -3.86 8.45 -20.63
N ARG A 267 -2.69 9.10 -20.65
CA ARG A 267 -1.72 9.00 -21.75
C ARG A 267 -0.84 7.76 -21.72
N ASN A 268 -0.64 7.15 -20.55
CA ASN A 268 0.36 6.11 -20.37
C ASN A 268 -0.21 4.73 -20.09
N VAL A 269 -1.45 4.61 -19.58
CA VAL A 269 -2.05 3.34 -19.17
C VAL A 269 -3.50 3.18 -19.66
N LYS A 270 -4.04 1.97 -19.60
CA LYS A 270 -5.46 1.68 -19.86
C LYS A 270 -6.26 1.93 -18.58
N ILE A 271 -6.80 3.14 -18.43
CA ILE A 271 -7.67 3.48 -17.29
C ILE A 271 -8.95 2.63 -17.35
N THR A 272 -9.32 2.06 -16.21
CA THR A 272 -10.60 1.38 -15.99
C THR A 272 -11.34 1.99 -14.80
N GLY A 273 -12.67 1.86 -14.83
CA GLY A 273 -13.51 2.09 -13.66
C GLY A 273 -13.45 0.91 -12.68
N TYR A 274 -14.42 0.87 -11.77
CA TYR A 274 -14.50 -0.12 -10.68
C TYR A 274 -14.70 -1.55 -11.20
N LEU A 275 -13.70 -2.41 -11.04
CA LEU A 275 -13.71 -3.84 -11.38
C LEU A 275 -13.55 -4.75 -10.16
N GLY A 276 -13.35 -4.16 -8.98
CA GLY A 276 -13.50 -4.88 -7.74
C GLY A 276 -12.93 -4.21 -6.52
N GLY A 277 -13.08 -2.89 -6.47
CA GLY A 277 -12.55 -2.06 -5.41
C GLY A 277 -11.04 -2.21 -5.24
N VAL A 278 -10.59 -1.86 -4.04
CA VAL A 278 -9.18 -1.60 -3.75
C VAL A 278 -8.30 -2.87 -3.71
N ALA A 279 -8.87 -4.07 -3.96
CA ALA A 279 -8.09 -5.30 -4.07
C ALA A 279 -8.69 -6.37 -5.01
N GLY A 280 -10.00 -6.49 -5.11
CA GLY A 280 -10.65 -7.62 -5.79
C GLY A 280 -10.32 -7.72 -7.27
N GLY A 281 -10.28 -6.59 -8.00
CA GLY A 281 -9.91 -6.58 -9.42
C GLY A 281 -8.46 -7.00 -9.65
N LEU A 282 -7.54 -6.51 -8.82
CA LEU A 282 -6.10 -6.78 -8.93
C LEU A 282 -5.82 -8.26 -8.66
N LEU A 283 -6.36 -8.78 -7.57
CA LEU A 283 -6.11 -10.14 -7.11
C LEU A 283 -6.82 -11.21 -7.95
N THR A 284 -7.76 -10.82 -8.81
CA THR A 284 -8.41 -11.70 -9.80
C THR A 284 -7.86 -11.54 -11.22
N GLY A 285 -6.84 -10.69 -11.41
CA GLY A 285 -6.13 -10.53 -12.69
C GLY A 285 -6.89 -9.69 -13.72
N LEU A 286 -7.96 -9.01 -13.31
CA LEU A 286 -8.74 -8.13 -14.18
C LEU A 286 -7.98 -6.82 -14.47
N ILE A 287 -7.24 -6.33 -13.48
CA ILE A 287 -6.40 -5.13 -13.54
C ILE A 287 -4.97 -5.43 -13.09
N ASP A 288 -4.05 -4.53 -13.41
CA ASP A 288 -2.63 -4.64 -13.06
C ASP A 288 -2.23 -3.69 -11.92
N ALA A 289 -3.00 -2.62 -11.73
CA ALA A 289 -2.79 -1.67 -10.64
C ALA A 289 -4.06 -0.92 -10.24
N ILE A 290 -3.99 -0.30 -9.06
CA ILE A 290 -5.00 0.60 -8.50
C ILE A 290 -4.28 1.89 -8.12
N VAL A 291 -4.88 3.03 -8.44
CA VAL A 291 -4.37 4.35 -8.04
C VAL A 291 -5.48 5.14 -7.35
N ILE A 292 -5.12 5.77 -6.24
CA ILE A 292 -5.95 6.66 -5.44
C ILE A 292 -5.17 7.96 -5.27
N GLY A 293 -5.56 9.03 -5.97
CA GLY A 293 -4.81 10.29 -6.03
C GLY A 293 -5.59 11.55 -5.62
N GLY A 294 -6.80 11.38 -5.08
CA GLY A 294 -7.76 12.46 -4.82
C GLY A 294 -7.97 12.72 -3.34
N THR A 295 -9.24 12.64 -2.91
CA THR A 295 -9.63 12.76 -1.51
C THR A 295 -8.82 11.78 -0.66
N GLU A 296 -8.21 12.29 0.39
CA GLU A 296 -7.51 11.46 1.38
C GLU A 296 -8.47 10.39 1.88
N GLN A 297 -8.09 9.13 1.73
CA GLN A 297 -8.84 8.00 2.27
C GLN A 297 -8.70 7.99 3.80
N GLY A 298 -9.73 7.51 4.48
CA GLY A 298 -9.69 7.27 5.90
C GLY A 298 -8.61 6.24 6.27
N TYR A 299 -8.28 6.16 7.55
CA TYR A 299 -7.33 5.15 8.01
C TYR A 299 -7.93 3.74 7.84
N GLU A 300 -9.20 3.61 8.20
CA GLU A 300 -10.07 2.45 8.06
C GLU A 300 -10.20 1.94 6.62
N ASP A 301 -10.20 2.86 5.65
CA ASP A 301 -10.22 2.51 4.24
C ASP A 301 -8.97 1.71 3.84
N LEU A 302 -7.82 2.17 4.34
CA LEU A 302 -6.50 1.70 3.91
C LEU A 302 -5.97 0.57 4.77
N ALA A 303 -6.43 0.46 6.02
CA ALA A 303 -5.90 -0.44 7.03
C ALA A 303 -5.84 -1.94 6.63
N PRO A 304 -6.78 -2.51 5.86
CA PRO A 304 -6.66 -3.92 5.45
C PRO A 304 -5.62 -4.16 4.34
N LEU A 305 -5.28 -3.12 3.57
CA LEU A 305 -4.54 -3.26 2.32
C LEU A 305 -3.11 -3.75 2.50
N PRO A 306 -2.29 -3.26 3.47
CA PRO A 306 -0.91 -3.67 3.60
C PRO A 306 -0.74 -5.18 3.69
N VAL A 307 -1.44 -5.85 4.61
CA VAL A 307 -1.31 -7.31 4.76
C VAL A 307 -1.90 -8.07 3.58
N ILE A 308 -3.04 -7.66 3.04
CA ILE A 308 -3.66 -8.29 1.86
C ILE A 308 -2.72 -8.26 0.66
N VAL A 309 -2.22 -7.07 0.33
CA VAL A 309 -1.40 -6.82 -0.86
C VAL A 309 -0.04 -7.50 -0.71
N GLU A 310 0.58 -7.43 0.46
CA GLU A 310 1.89 -8.02 0.69
C GLU A 310 1.86 -9.56 0.67
N GLU A 311 0.86 -10.18 1.30
CA GLU A 311 0.67 -11.63 1.30
C GLU A 311 0.25 -12.16 -0.10
N ALA A 312 -0.30 -11.30 -0.96
CA ALA A 312 -0.50 -11.60 -2.37
C ALA A 312 0.78 -11.47 -3.22
N GLY A 313 1.88 -10.96 -2.65
CA GLY A 313 3.15 -10.73 -3.37
C GLY A 313 3.23 -9.39 -4.12
N CYS A 314 2.25 -8.51 -3.93
CA CYS A 314 2.17 -7.19 -4.53
C CYS A 314 2.86 -6.12 -3.65
N VAL A 315 2.77 -4.86 -4.08
CA VAL A 315 3.30 -3.68 -3.38
C VAL A 315 2.21 -2.64 -3.27
N VAL A 316 2.17 -1.98 -2.11
CA VAL A 316 1.34 -0.81 -1.86
C VAL A 316 2.18 0.30 -1.24
N THR A 317 2.01 1.52 -1.75
CA THR A 317 2.63 2.74 -1.24
C THR A 317 1.67 3.91 -1.38
N ASP A 318 2.00 5.07 -0.82
CA ASP A 318 1.41 6.34 -1.29
C ASP A 318 1.94 6.72 -2.68
N LEU A 319 1.45 7.81 -3.29
CA LEU A 319 1.94 8.24 -4.61
C LEU A 319 3.40 8.77 -4.58
N ASP A 320 3.97 9.07 -3.41
CA ASP A 320 5.38 9.41 -3.26
C ASP A 320 6.26 8.15 -3.12
N GLY A 321 5.66 6.95 -3.08
CA GLY A 321 6.35 5.69 -2.82
C GLY A 321 6.69 5.46 -1.34
N GLY A 322 6.10 6.25 -0.44
CA GLY A 322 6.22 6.12 1.01
C GLY A 322 5.23 5.10 1.59
N PRO A 323 5.31 4.83 2.91
CA PRO A 323 4.41 3.90 3.58
C PRO A 323 2.95 4.38 3.52
N LEU A 324 2.04 3.46 3.19
CA LEU A 324 0.61 3.77 2.95
C LEU A 324 -0.06 4.47 4.15
N LEU A 325 0.01 3.86 5.34
CA LEU A 325 -0.79 4.26 6.50
C LEU A 325 -0.30 5.55 7.19
N SER A 326 0.96 5.93 6.97
CA SER A 326 1.51 7.20 7.45
C SER A 326 1.51 8.30 6.37
N GLY A 327 1.00 7.97 5.19
CA GLY A 327 0.91 8.88 4.05
C GLY A 327 -0.35 9.74 4.06
N PRO A 328 -0.55 10.58 3.03
CA PRO A 328 -1.67 11.51 2.92
C PRO A 328 -2.98 10.85 2.46
N GLY A 329 -3.22 9.57 2.79
CA GLY A 329 -4.43 8.85 2.35
C GLY A 329 -4.51 8.56 0.84
N SER A 330 -3.40 8.65 0.11
CA SER A 330 -3.29 8.29 -1.31
C SER A 330 -2.64 6.90 -1.48
N ALA A 331 -2.90 6.20 -2.58
CA ALA A 331 -2.37 4.85 -2.79
C ALA A 331 -1.95 4.55 -4.23
N VAL A 332 -0.90 3.76 -4.40
CA VAL A 332 -0.58 2.98 -5.60
C VAL A 332 -0.47 1.53 -5.17
N ILE A 333 -1.22 0.65 -5.82
CA ILE A 333 -1.20 -0.80 -5.53
C ILE A 333 -0.94 -1.53 -6.85
N SER A 334 0.06 -2.39 -6.90
CA SER A 334 0.36 -3.16 -8.12
C SER A 334 1.32 -4.32 -7.84
N THR A 335 1.60 -5.12 -8.87
CA THR A 335 2.72 -6.07 -8.82
C THR A 335 4.06 -5.33 -8.83
N ARG A 336 5.10 -5.92 -8.21
CA ARG A 336 6.45 -5.32 -8.12
C ARG A 336 7.01 -4.79 -9.46
N PRO A 337 6.91 -5.52 -10.59
CA PRO A 337 7.48 -5.04 -11.85
C PRO A 337 6.85 -3.75 -12.38
N LEU A 338 5.55 -3.55 -12.15
CA LEU A 338 4.81 -2.38 -12.61
C LEU A 338 4.95 -1.18 -11.66
N HIS A 339 5.12 -1.44 -10.37
CA HIS A 339 5.06 -0.42 -9.32
C HIS A 339 6.04 0.73 -9.53
N GLY A 340 7.32 0.43 -9.82
CA GLY A 340 8.32 1.46 -10.08
C GLY A 340 7.98 2.32 -11.31
N ARG A 341 7.48 1.69 -12.38
CA ARG A 341 7.08 2.37 -13.62
C ARG A 341 5.92 3.34 -13.40
N LEU A 342 4.95 2.96 -12.56
CA LEU A 342 3.85 3.86 -12.17
C LEU A 342 4.36 5.04 -11.36
N LEU A 343 5.21 4.82 -10.36
CA LEU A 343 5.76 5.91 -9.54
C LEU A 343 6.60 6.90 -10.36
N GLU A 344 7.33 6.44 -11.37
CA GLU A 344 8.10 7.31 -12.29
C GLU A 344 7.22 8.33 -12.99
N ILE A 345 6.01 7.93 -13.44
CA ILE A 345 5.08 8.84 -14.13
C ILE A 345 4.19 9.62 -13.17
N ILE A 346 3.91 9.10 -11.97
CA ILE A 346 2.99 9.71 -11.00
C ILE A 346 3.66 10.82 -10.17
N ARG A 347 4.88 10.59 -9.66
CA ARG A 347 5.55 11.57 -8.78
C ARG A 347 5.68 12.97 -9.38
N PRO A 348 5.98 13.15 -10.67
CA PRO A 348 6.09 14.48 -11.29
C PRO A 348 4.78 15.27 -11.35
N THR A 349 3.61 14.62 -11.22
CA THR A 349 2.31 15.28 -11.42
C THR A 349 1.72 15.86 -10.14
N ARG A 350 2.46 15.81 -9.02
CA ARG A 350 1.97 16.33 -7.75
C ARG A 350 2.13 17.85 -7.69
N PRO A 351 1.11 18.58 -7.22
CA PRO A 351 1.28 19.99 -6.91
C PRO A 351 2.39 20.12 -5.86
N ALA A 352 3.26 21.12 -6.01
CA ALA A 352 4.28 21.43 -5.01
C ALA A 352 3.61 21.52 -3.63
N ARG A 353 4.09 20.73 -2.66
CA ARG A 353 3.58 20.75 -1.29
C ARG A 353 3.55 22.21 -0.85
N ARG A 354 2.35 22.78 -0.64
CA ARG A 354 2.23 24.10 -0.03
C ARG A 354 2.79 23.92 1.38
N GLY A 355 4.00 24.44 1.60
CA GLY A 355 4.61 24.47 2.92
C GLY A 355 3.64 25.13 3.88
N VAL A 356 3.37 24.45 5.00
CA VAL A 356 2.75 25.05 6.18
C VAL A 356 3.78 25.91 6.88
#